data_AF-A0A1W6L8M8-F1
#
_entry.id   AF-A0A1W6L8M8-F1
#
_cell.length_a   1.000
_cell.length_b   1.000
_cell.length_c   1.000
_cell.angle_alpha   90.00
_cell.angle_beta   90.00
_cell.angle_gamma   90.00
#
_symmetry.space_group_name_H-M   'P 1'
#
loop_
_entity.id
_entity.type
_entity.pdbx_description
1 polymer ?
#
loop_
_entity_poly.entity_id
_entity_poly.type
_entity_poly.pdbx_seq_one_letter_code
_entity_poly.pdbx_strand_id
1 'polypeptide(L)'
;MALDGGRAVVTDETVVTGLAGDSPVVWAHPDVPFWQFSGVYIERGDGLHFRLFAEDADDRPNGLLLARTEGVPEPVEEAPGSLYRTRVLEHLPTGVARLSVLRQGPGGAVLDASLEISGQVIRLLCGEMYLREDGSFEMVSPNESVLVQLNGMRPDCAG
;
A
#
# COMPACT_ATOMS: atom_id res chain seq x y z
N MET A 1 -3.87 17.92 -20.27
CA MET A 1 -3.01 16.86 -20.81
C MET A 1 -3.54 15.57 -20.21
N ALA A 2 -4.07 14.69 -21.06
CA ALA A 2 -4.94 13.59 -20.67
C ALA A 2 -4.15 12.41 -20.12
N LEU A 3 -4.60 11.83 -19.01
CA LEU A 3 -4.25 10.47 -18.63
C LEU A 3 -5.53 9.76 -18.18
N ASP A 4 -6.03 8.96 -19.11
CA ASP A 4 -7.08 7.95 -18.98
C ASP A 4 -6.49 6.72 -18.25
N GLY A 5 -5.98 6.94 -17.03
CA GLY A 5 -5.41 5.91 -16.16
C GLY A 5 -6.45 5.48 -15.14
N GLY A 6 -7.01 4.28 -15.30
CA GLY A 6 -8.13 3.78 -14.50
C GLY A 6 -7.90 3.83 -12.99
N ARG A 7 -8.56 4.79 -12.33
CA ARG A 7 -9.34 4.68 -11.07
C ARG A 7 -8.78 3.76 -9.96
N ALA A 8 -7.94 4.34 -9.10
CA ALA A 8 -7.65 3.84 -7.75
C ALA A 8 -8.90 3.92 -6.84
N VAL A 9 -9.02 2.98 -5.90
CA VAL A 9 -10.26 2.64 -5.15
C VAL A 9 -10.83 3.80 -4.31
N VAL A 10 -12.13 4.08 -4.51
CA VAL A 10 -13.03 4.92 -3.67
C VAL A 10 -14.36 4.16 -3.51
N THR A 11 -15.02 4.24 -2.35
CA THR A 11 -16.30 3.55 -2.04
C THR A 11 -17.20 4.53 -1.25
N ASP A 12 -18.54 4.48 -1.16
CA ASP A 12 -19.57 3.65 -1.80
C ASP A 12 -20.54 4.50 -2.67
N GLU A 13 -20.37 5.84 -2.77
CA GLU A 13 -21.33 6.68 -3.54
C GLU A 13 -20.71 7.89 -4.29
N THR A 14 -19.39 8.02 -4.41
CA THR A 14 -18.77 9.26 -4.92
C THR A 14 -17.85 9.05 -6.12
N VAL A 15 -18.46 8.57 -7.20
CA VAL A 15 -18.16 9.11 -8.54
C VAL A 15 -19.45 9.67 -9.09
N VAL A 16 -19.93 10.77 -8.51
CA VAL A 16 -20.90 11.62 -9.21
C VAL A 16 -20.42 13.06 -9.11
N THR A 17 -19.61 13.41 -10.11
CA THR A 17 -19.32 14.77 -10.59
C THR A 17 -18.50 15.69 -9.68
N GLY A 18 -17.18 15.75 -9.91
CA GLY A 18 -16.35 16.92 -9.54
C GLY A 18 -15.12 16.63 -8.65
N LEU A 19 -14.10 15.98 -9.21
CA LEU A 19 -12.68 16.11 -8.84
C LEU A 19 -12.37 16.36 -7.34
N ALA A 20 -12.45 15.29 -6.55
CA ALA A 20 -11.69 15.04 -5.32
C ALA A 20 -11.87 15.98 -4.08
N GLY A 21 -12.83 16.90 -4.07
CA GLY A 21 -13.03 17.86 -2.96
C GLY A 21 -13.84 17.37 -1.75
N ASP A 22 -14.95 16.65 -1.98
CA ASP A 22 -16.04 16.59 -0.98
C ASP A 22 -16.49 15.16 -0.57
N SER A 23 -15.71 14.13 -0.91
CA SER A 23 -16.06 12.73 -0.61
C SER A 23 -15.34 12.22 0.63
N PRO A 24 -16.00 11.41 1.49
CA PRO A 24 -15.34 10.84 2.66
C PRO A 24 -14.16 9.96 2.21
N VAL A 25 -13.04 10.07 2.93
CA VAL A 25 -11.88 9.21 2.69
C VAL A 25 -12.22 7.78 3.12
N VAL A 26 -12.09 6.84 2.20
CA VAL A 26 -12.28 5.42 2.46
C VAL A 26 -10.94 4.69 2.40
N TRP A 27 -10.56 4.10 3.53
CA TRP A 27 -9.29 3.38 3.69
C TRP A 27 -9.39 1.88 3.38
N ALA A 28 -10.61 1.38 3.19
CA ALA A 28 -10.88 -0.05 3.05
C ALA A 28 -12.19 -0.29 2.29
N HIS A 29 -12.21 -1.38 1.51
CA HIS A 29 -13.42 -1.86 0.85
C HIS A 29 -13.66 -3.32 1.25
N PRO A 30 -14.91 -3.75 1.52
CA PRO A 30 -15.22 -5.12 1.91
C PRO A 30 -14.73 -6.18 0.92
N ASP A 31 -14.56 -5.85 -0.36
CA ASP A 31 -14.04 -6.79 -1.37
C ASP A 31 -12.53 -6.70 -1.60
N VAL A 32 -11.85 -5.69 -1.06
CA VAL A 32 -10.39 -5.53 -1.22
C VAL A 32 -9.65 -6.08 0.00
N PRO A 33 -8.83 -7.14 -0.14
CA PRO A 33 -8.20 -7.80 1.00
C PRO A 33 -6.85 -7.18 1.42
N PHE A 34 -6.56 -5.97 0.97
CA PHE A 34 -5.29 -5.27 1.17
C PHE A 34 -5.52 -3.81 1.52
N TRP A 35 -4.66 -3.25 2.37
CA TRP A 35 -4.38 -1.82 2.32
C TRP A 35 -3.43 -1.53 1.16
N GLN A 36 -3.62 -0.42 0.47
CA GLN A 36 -2.75 0.00 -0.64
C GLN A 36 -2.04 1.31 -0.28
N PHE A 37 -0.71 1.33 -0.40
CA PHE A 37 0.12 2.49 -0.10
C PHE A 37 1.15 2.76 -1.21
N SER A 38 1.42 4.04 -1.47
CA SER A 38 2.59 4.46 -2.26
C SER A 38 3.91 4.33 -1.50
N GLY A 39 3.85 4.06 -0.20
CA GLY A 39 4.98 3.72 0.63
C GLY A 39 4.59 3.53 2.09
N VAL A 40 5.38 2.73 2.80
CA VAL A 40 5.22 2.45 4.23
C VAL A 40 6.51 2.88 4.92
N TYR A 41 6.39 3.80 5.86
CA TYR A 41 7.53 4.23 6.68
C TYR A 41 7.65 3.33 7.91
N ILE A 42 8.88 2.95 8.22
CA ILE A 42 9.21 2.02 9.29
C ILE A 42 10.27 2.68 10.17
N GLU A 43 9.99 2.75 11.46
CA GLU A 43 10.96 3.10 12.49
C GLU A 43 11.44 1.83 13.20
N ARG A 44 12.76 1.69 13.33
CA ARG A 44 13.38 0.62 14.11
C ARG A 44 13.70 1.12 15.51
N GLY A 45 13.76 0.20 16.48
CA GLY A 45 14.07 0.54 17.88
C GLY A 45 15.48 1.11 18.13
N ASP A 46 16.36 1.13 17.12
CA ASP A 46 17.65 1.82 17.14
C ASP A 46 17.58 3.26 16.59
N GLY A 47 16.38 3.76 16.29
CA GLY A 47 16.15 5.09 15.74
C GLY A 47 16.40 5.21 14.24
N LEU A 48 16.62 4.09 13.53
CA LEU A 48 16.77 4.11 12.07
C LEU A 48 15.41 4.12 11.36
N HIS A 49 15.30 4.94 10.33
CA HIS A 49 14.09 5.10 9.52
C HIS A 49 14.28 4.53 8.12
N PHE A 50 13.23 3.86 7.64
CA PHE A 50 13.18 3.29 6.31
C PHE A 50 11.84 3.60 5.65
N ARG A 51 11.85 3.64 4.32
CA ARG A 51 10.65 3.63 3.49
C ARG A 51 10.67 2.36 2.66
N LEU A 52 9.63 1.54 2.83
CA LEU A 52 9.25 0.47 1.92
C LEU A 52 8.39 1.08 0.81
N PHE A 53 8.71 0.84 -0.45
CA PHE A 53 7.94 1.32 -1.60
C PHE A 53 8.08 0.35 -2.77
N ALA A 54 7.22 0.49 -3.77
CA ALA A 54 7.41 -0.13 -5.07
C ALA A 54 7.76 0.97 -6.07
N GLU A 55 8.65 0.66 -7.02
CA GLU A 55 9.04 1.57 -8.10
C GLU A 55 8.73 0.88 -9.43
N ASP A 56 8.08 1.60 -10.34
CA ASP A 56 8.08 1.28 -11.76
C ASP A 56 9.21 2.09 -12.39
N ALA A 57 10.20 1.38 -12.93
CA ALA A 57 11.36 2.01 -13.54
C ALA A 57 11.59 1.37 -14.90
N ASP A 58 11.58 2.19 -15.95
CA ASP A 58 11.74 1.73 -17.34
C ASP A 58 12.94 0.78 -17.55
N ASP A 59 14.02 1.00 -16.78
CA ASP A 59 15.29 0.27 -16.89
C ASP A 59 15.54 -0.74 -15.74
N ARG A 60 14.60 -0.92 -14.80
CA ARG A 60 14.77 -1.85 -13.66
C ARG A 60 13.51 -2.70 -13.43
N PRO A 61 13.65 -3.98 -13.07
CA PRO A 61 12.48 -4.80 -12.80
C PRO A 61 11.71 -4.30 -11.57
N ASN A 62 10.40 -4.11 -11.74
CA ASN A 62 9.49 -3.62 -10.71
C ASN A 62 9.46 -4.57 -9.51
N GLY A 63 9.53 -3.99 -8.31
CA GLY A 63 9.55 -4.77 -7.07
C GLY A 63 9.53 -3.90 -5.82
N LEU A 64 9.42 -4.57 -4.67
CA LEU A 64 9.52 -3.97 -3.36
C LEU A 64 10.98 -3.55 -3.09
N LEU A 65 11.12 -2.30 -2.69
CA LEU A 65 12.38 -1.65 -2.36
C LEU A 65 12.32 -1.11 -0.94
N LEU A 66 13.46 -1.18 -0.24
CA LEU A 66 13.62 -0.61 1.09
C LEU A 66 14.77 0.41 1.04
N ALA A 67 14.44 1.68 1.24
CA ALA A 67 15.44 2.75 1.29
C ALA A 67 15.52 3.34 2.70
N ARG A 68 16.73 3.69 3.14
CA ARG A 68 16.93 4.45 4.37
C ARG A 68 16.44 5.89 4.18
N THR A 69 15.77 6.44 5.18
CA THR A 69 15.32 7.83 5.21
C THR A 69 15.89 8.56 6.43
N GLU A 70 15.81 9.89 6.44
CA GLU A 70 16.21 10.70 7.60
C GLU A 70 15.15 10.70 8.71
N GLY A 71 13.88 10.46 8.35
CA GLY A 71 12.71 10.64 9.19
C GLY A 71 11.55 9.73 8.76
N VAL A 72 10.59 9.55 9.66
CA VAL A 72 9.19 9.31 9.29
C VAL A 72 8.56 10.68 9.07
N PRO A 73 7.99 10.97 7.88
CA PRO A 73 7.34 12.26 7.65
C PRO A 73 6.17 12.45 8.59
N GLU A 74 5.98 13.68 9.05
CA GLU A 74 4.78 14.04 9.80
C GLU A 74 3.54 13.81 8.92
N PRO A 75 2.43 13.31 9.49
CA PRO A 75 1.17 13.21 8.77
C PRO A 75 0.78 14.58 8.21
N VAL A 76 0.58 14.65 6.90
CA VAL A 76 0.15 15.89 6.24
C VAL A 76 -1.37 16.00 6.37
N GLU A 77 -1.85 17.18 6.73
CA GLU A 77 -3.28 17.47 6.74
C GLU A 77 -3.88 17.26 5.35
N GLU A 78 -5.00 16.55 5.29
CA GLU A 78 -5.61 16.15 4.02
C GLU A 78 -6.11 17.38 3.26
N ALA A 79 -5.50 17.67 2.12
CA ALA A 79 -5.97 18.74 1.25
C ALA A 79 -7.17 18.26 0.40
N PRO A 80 -8.24 19.07 0.28
CA PRO A 80 -9.28 18.83 -0.70
C PRO A 80 -8.67 18.64 -2.09
N GLY A 81 -9.05 17.59 -2.80
CA GLY A 81 -8.54 17.31 -4.14
C GLY A 81 -7.30 16.42 -4.21
N SER A 82 -6.55 16.28 -3.12
CA SER A 82 -5.32 15.47 -3.13
C SER A 82 -5.65 13.97 -3.09
N LEU A 83 -4.90 13.15 -3.83
CA LEU A 83 -4.96 11.69 -3.73
C LEU A 83 -3.93 11.13 -2.72
N TYR A 84 -3.02 11.98 -2.25
CA TYR A 84 -2.03 11.61 -1.23
C TYR A 84 -2.60 11.85 0.16
N ARG A 85 -2.52 10.81 0.99
CA ARG A 85 -3.04 10.76 2.34
C ARG A 85 -2.05 10.01 3.22
N THR A 86 -2.00 10.35 4.50
CA THR A 86 -1.12 9.67 5.47
C THR A 86 -1.97 9.10 6.58
N ARG A 87 -1.68 7.86 6.97
CA ARG A 87 -2.32 7.20 8.10
C ARG A 87 -1.27 6.47 8.93
N VAL A 88 -1.42 6.52 10.25
CA VAL A 88 -0.65 5.67 11.16
C VAL A 88 -1.27 4.28 11.20
N LEU A 89 -0.45 3.25 11.02
CA LEU A 89 -0.89 1.85 10.98
C LEU A 89 -0.83 1.23 12.37
N GLU A 90 -1.59 1.79 13.32
CA GLU A 90 -1.55 1.42 14.74
C GLU A 90 -1.90 -0.05 15.02
N HIS A 91 -2.64 -0.69 14.11
CA HIS A 91 -3.04 -2.10 14.22
C HIS A 91 -1.96 -3.09 13.79
N LEU A 92 -0.89 -2.63 13.13
CA LEU A 92 0.19 -3.52 12.72
C LEU A 92 1.08 -3.87 13.93
N PRO A 93 1.47 -5.15 14.07
CA PRO A 93 2.32 -5.58 15.17
C PRO A 93 3.71 -4.93 15.10
N THR A 94 4.21 -4.52 16.26
CA THR A 94 5.60 -4.03 16.43
C THR A 94 6.44 -5.05 17.18
N GLY A 95 7.74 -5.13 16.88
CA GLY A 95 8.67 -6.01 17.57
C GLY A 95 9.81 -6.48 16.68
N VAL A 96 10.45 -7.58 17.08
CA VAL A 96 11.47 -8.24 16.25
C VAL A 96 10.78 -8.86 15.04
N ALA A 97 11.14 -8.41 13.85
CA ALA A 97 10.61 -8.90 12.60
C ALA A 97 11.52 -9.97 11.97
N ARG A 98 10.92 -11.04 11.46
CA ARG A 98 11.56 -11.97 10.52
C ARG A 98 11.02 -11.74 9.13
N LEU A 99 11.91 -11.45 8.18
CA LEU A 99 11.56 -11.25 6.78
C LEU A 99 11.73 -12.55 6.01
N SER A 100 10.71 -12.92 5.24
CA SER A 100 10.76 -14.02 4.27
C SER A 100 10.36 -13.51 2.89
N VAL A 101 11.19 -13.75 1.88
CA VAL A 101 10.85 -13.49 0.48
C VAL A 101 10.05 -14.68 -0.05
N LEU A 102 8.81 -14.44 -0.45
CA LEU A 102 7.88 -15.47 -0.90
C LEU A 102 7.90 -15.65 -2.42
N ARG A 103 8.09 -14.55 -3.16
CA ARG A 103 8.17 -14.55 -4.62
C ARG A 103 9.13 -13.48 -5.12
N GLN A 104 9.94 -13.86 -6.10
CA GLN A 104 10.79 -12.94 -6.85
C GLN A 104 10.38 -12.91 -8.32
N GLY A 105 10.56 -11.75 -8.94
CA GLY A 105 10.40 -11.50 -10.37
C GLY A 105 11.74 -11.50 -11.11
N PRO A 106 11.75 -11.01 -12.37
CA PRO A 106 12.97 -10.81 -13.14
C PRO A 106 14.01 -9.98 -12.40
N GLY A 107 15.29 -10.27 -12.62
CA GLY A 107 16.40 -9.56 -11.96
C GLY A 107 16.45 -9.72 -10.43
N GLY A 108 15.69 -10.67 -9.86
CA GLY A 108 15.63 -10.89 -8.40
C GLY A 108 14.74 -9.90 -7.65
N ALA A 109 13.95 -9.09 -8.37
CA ALA A 109 13.03 -8.12 -7.76
C ALA A 109 12.06 -8.82 -6.81
N VAL A 110 11.90 -8.31 -5.59
CA VAL A 110 11.01 -8.91 -4.59
C VAL A 110 9.57 -8.51 -4.91
N LEU A 111 8.70 -9.48 -5.21
CA LEU A 111 7.30 -9.21 -5.58
C LEU A 111 6.32 -9.52 -4.45
N ASP A 112 6.69 -10.45 -3.58
CA ASP A 112 5.89 -10.90 -2.44
C ASP A 112 6.84 -11.23 -1.29
N ALA A 113 6.57 -10.66 -0.13
CA ALA A 113 7.32 -10.88 1.08
C ALA A 113 6.39 -10.97 2.28
N SER A 114 6.87 -11.56 3.36
CA SER A 114 6.18 -11.57 4.64
C SER A 114 7.11 -11.12 5.76
N LEU A 115 6.55 -10.37 6.70
CA LEU A 115 7.14 -10.03 7.98
C LEU A 115 6.38 -10.78 9.06
N GLU A 116 7.08 -11.62 9.81
CA GLU A 116 6.54 -12.24 11.02
C GLU A 116 7.00 -11.44 12.25
N ILE A 117 6.03 -10.94 13.03
CA ILE A 117 6.27 -10.15 14.25
C ILE A 117 5.34 -10.69 15.33
N SER A 118 5.91 -11.19 16.44
CA SER A 118 5.14 -11.70 17.58
C SER A 118 4.07 -12.75 17.21
N GLY A 119 4.36 -13.60 16.22
CA GLY A 119 3.45 -14.64 15.71
C GLY A 119 2.37 -14.14 14.73
N GLN A 120 2.33 -12.83 14.44
CA GLN A 120 1.48 -12.26 13.42
C GLN A 120 2.25 -12.11 12.11
N VAL A 121 1.55 -12.26 10.98
CA VAL A 121 2.13 -12.21 9.64
C VAL A 121 1.59 -11.00 8.90
N ILE A 122 2.50 -10.10 8.51
CA ILE A 122 2.22 -9.01 7.59
C ILE A 122 2.71 -9.46 6.21
N ARG A 123 1.81 -9.60 5.25
CA ARG A 123 2.16 -9.82 3.84
C ARG A 123 2.31 -8.49 3.12
N LEU A 124 3.36 -8.40 2.31
CA LEU A 124 3.75 -7.24 1.51
C LEU A 124 3.83 -7.68 0.05
N LEU A 125 3.09 -7.01 -0.83
CA LEU A 125 3.07 -7.32 -2.26
C LEU A 125 3.36 -6.06 -3.08
N CYS A 126 4.18 -6.22 -4.12
CA CYS A 126 4.32 -5.21 -5.17
C CYS A 126 3.15 -5.36 -6.15
N GLY A 127 2.20 -4.42 -6.11
CA GLY A 127 0.99 -4.48 -6.91
C GLY A 127 -0.03 -3.41 -6.55
N GLU A 128 -1.10 -3.35 -7.32
CA GLU A 128 -2.17 -2.36 -7.19
C GLU A 128 -3.54 -3.01 -7.41
N MET A 129 -4.52 -2.54 -6.66
CA MET A 129 -5.93 -2.93 -6.78
C MET A 129 -6.68 -1.90 -7.63
N TYR A 130 -7.30 -2.37 -8.70
CA TYR A 130 -8.09 -1.56 -9.62
C TYR A 130 -9.56 -1.92 -9.54
N LEU A 131 -10.43 -0.90 -9.50
CA LEU A 131 -11.87 -1.08 -9.70
C LEU A 131 -12.15 -1.14 -11.21
N ARG A 132 -12.77 -2.24 -11.65
CA ARG A 132 -13.19 -2.45 -13.05
C ARG A 132 -14.56 -1.85 -13.31
N GLU A 133 -14.90 -1.68 -14.58
CA GLU A 133 -16.17 -1.08 -15.01
C GLU A 133 -17.40 -1.89 -14.58
N ASP A 134 -17.24 -3.20 -14.40
CA ASP A 134 -18.28 -4.11 -13.91
C ASP A 134 -18.43 -4.10 -12.37
N GLY A 135 -17.67 -3.24 -11.67
CA GLY A 135 -17.67 -3.13 -10.22
C GLY A 135 -16.76 -4.15 -9.53
N SER A 136 -16.09 -5.04 -10.27
CA SER A 136 -15.15 -5.99 -9.70
C SER A 136 -13.79 -5.35 -9.36
N PHE A 137 -13.05 -5.96 -8.45
CA PHE A 137 -11.68 -5.55 -8.14
C PHE A 137 -10.68 -6.52 -8.75
N GLU A 138 -9.65 -5.98 -9.40
CA GLU A 138 -8.54 -6.76 -9.95
C GLU A 138 -7.21 -6.33 -9.35
N MET A 139 -6.40 -7.31 -8.97
CA MET A 139 -5.03 -7.07 -8.55
C MET A 139 -4.08 -7.17 -9.75
N VAL A 140 -3.34 -6.09 -10.01
CA VAL A 140 -2.26 -6.07 -11.01
C VAL A 140 -0.91 -6.10 -10.29
N SER A 141 -0.01 -7.00 -10.71
CA SER A 141 1.31 -7.17 -10.09
C SER A 141 2.34 -7.59 -11.15
N PRO A 142 3.54 -6.98 -11.17
CA PRO A 142 4.00 -5.88 -10.32
C PRO A 142 3.35 -4.52 -10.68
N ASN A 143 3.35 -3.57 -9.74
CA ASN A 143 2.90 -2.18 -9.96
C ASN A 143 3.51 -1.22 -8.88
N GLU A 144 3.32 0.09 -9.00
CA GLU A 144 3.91 1.17 -8.17
C GLU A 144 3.36 1.28 -6.74
N SER A 145 2.57 0.30 -6.30
CA SER A 145 1.95 0.28 -4.99
C SER A 145 2.46 -0.88 -4.12
N VAL A 146 2.42 -0.65 -2.82
CA VAL A 146 2.64 -1.65 -1.78
C VAL A 146 1.28 -2.08 -1.24
N LEU A 147 0.90 -3.32 -1.49
CA LEU A 147 -0.27 -3.92 -0.86
C LEU A 147 0.14 -4.58 0.46
N VAL A 148 -0.58 -4.27 1.54
CA VAL A 148 -0.32 -4.76 2.89
C VAL A 148 -1.52 -5.55 3.39
N GLN A 149 -1.29 -6.73 3.95
CA GLN A 149 -2.31 -7.58 4.55
C GLN A 149 -1.83 -8.15 5.88
N LEU A 150 -2.66 -8.05 6.93
CA LEU A 150 -2.37 -8.60 8.25
C LEU A 150 -3.10 -9.92 8.46
N ASN A 151 -2.38 -11.00 8.74
CA ASN A 151 -2.90 -12.34 9.06
C ASN A 151 -3.90 -12.90 8.02
N GLY A 152 -3.78 -12.51 6.75
CA GLY A 152 -4.75 -12.88 5.71
C GLY A 152 -6.12 -12.20 5.85
N MET A 153 -6.26 -11.25 6.78
CA MET A 153 -7.50 -10.54 7.06
C MET A 153 -7.66 -9.31 6.17
N ARG A 154 -8.90 -8.91 5.96
CA ARG A 154 -9.22 -7.65 5.29
C ARG A 154 -8.93 -6.47 6.24
N PRO A 155 -8.57 -5.29 5.70
CA PRO A 155 -8.33 -4.05 6.43
C PRO A 155 -9.24 -3.74 7.64
N ASP A 156 -10.56 -3.92 7.51
CA ASP A 156 -11.52 -3.58 8.57
C ASP A 156 -11.91 -4.75 9.47
N CYS A 157 -11.38 -5.94 9.19
CA CYS A 157 -11.60 -7.13 10.02
C CYS A 157 -10.47 -7.36 11.04
N ALA A 158 -9.40 -6.55 10.98
CA ALA A 158 -8.31 -6.57 11.94
C ALA A 158 -8.72 -5.82 13.23
N GLY A 159 -9.59 -6.45 14.01
CA GLY A 159 -9.98 -6.01 15.35
C GLY A 159 -8.99 -6.42 16.43
#